data_AF-A0A957YR35-F1
#
_entry.id   AF-A0A957YR35-F1
#
_cell.length_a   1.000
_cell.length_b   1.000
_cell.length_c   1.000
_cell.angle_alpha   90.00
_cell.angle_beta   90.00
_cell.angle_gamma   90.00
#
_symmetry.space_group_name_H-M   'P 1'
#
loop_
_entity.id
_entity.type
_entity.pdbx_description
1 polymer ?
#
loop_
_entity_poly.entity_id
_entity_poly.type
_entity_poly.pdbx_seq_one_letter_code
_entity_poly.pdbx_strand_id
1 'polypeptide(L)'
;YYHNAVIFERYGFSYQVGKRLMESIHMGFEPSGDLRTKLDGSNVFRQSEAAESIRRRSWAIHDGLLGEPFTNVTMYKRVGKSAGVSTTKDCKW
;
A
#
# COMPACT_ATOMS: atom_id res chain seq x y z
N TYR A 1 6.24 4.89 -5.48
CA TYR A 1 4.86 4.47 -5.80
C TYR A 1 4.48 3.23 -4.99
N TYR A 2 3.47 3.33 -4.13
CA TYR A 2 2.99 2.25 -3.25
C TYR A 2 2.67 0.95 -3.97
N HIS A 3 1.95 1.01 -5.10
CA HIS A 3 1.58 -0.20 -5.85
C HIS A 3 2.79 -1.02 -6.36
N ASN A 4 3.95 -0.39 -6.61
CA ASN A 4 5.15 -1.12 -7.05
C ASN A 4 5.64 -2.10 -5.98
N ALA A 5 5.57 -1.72 -4.70
CA ALA A 5 5.94 -2.61 -3.61
C ALA A 5 5.03 -3.85 -3.58
N VAL A 6 3.73 -3.65 -3.78
CA VAL A 6 2.74 -4.75 -3.87
C VAL A 6 2.98 -5.64 -5.10
N ILE A 7 3.36 -5.08 -6.24
CA ILE A 7 3.76 -5.85 -7.43
C ILE A 7 4.98 -6.72 -7.12
N PHE A 8 5.99 -6.15 -6.47
CA PHE A 8 7.21 -6.87 -6.13
C PHE A 8 6.97 -7.99 -5.12
N GLU A 9 6.09 -7.81 -4.14
CA GLU A 9 5.62 -8.90 -3.28
C GLU A 9 5.07 -10.08 -4.08
N ARG A 10 4.18 -9.81 -5.05
CA ARG A 10 3.61 -10.85 -5.94
C ARG A 10 4.67 -11.55 -6.79
N TYR A 11 5.75 -10.84 -7.16
CA TYR A 11 6.91 -11.43 -7.84
C TYR A 11 7.93 -12.11 -6.91
N GLY A 12 7.61 -12.24 -5.62
CA GLY A 12 8.40 -12.96 -4.64
C GLY A 12 9.56 -12.16 -4.03
N PHE A 13 9.54 -10.83 -4.14
CA PHE A 13 10.49 -9.97 -3.42
C PHE A 13 10.16 -9.93 -1.94
N SER A 14 11.20 -9.70 -1.13
CA SER A 14 11.11 -9.39 0.29
C SER A 14 11.54 -7.96 0.54
N TYR A 15 11.22 -7.42 1.71
CA TYR A 15 11.66 -6.10 2.15
C TYR A 15 13.04 -6.16 2.79
N GLN A 16 13.93 -5.26 2.38
CA GLN A 16 15.08 -4.86 3.17
C GLN A 16 14.64 -3.80 4.21
N VAL A 17 13.86 -2.82 3.76
CA VAL A 17 13.27 -1.74 4.57
C VAL A 17 11.86 -1.45 4.05
N GLY A 18 10.96 -1.03 4.94
CA GLY A 18 9.62 -0.54 4.57
C GLY A 18 8.47 -1.53 4.79
N LYS A 19 8.74 -2.77 5.25
CA LYS A 19 7.67 -3.76 5.50
C LYS A 19 6.61 -3.24 6.49
N ARG A 20 7.06 -2.69 7.63
CA ARG A 20 6.16 -2.15 8.65
C ARG A 20 5.33 -0.97 8.14
N LEU A 21 5.90 -0.14 7.26
CA LEU A 21 5.18 0.96 6.62
C LEU A 21 4.08 0.43 5.70
N MET A 22 4.36 -0.61 4.92
CA MET A 22 3.36 -1.24 4.05
C MET A 22 2.22 -1.89 4.86
N GLU A 23 2.56 -2.58 5.95
CA GLU A 23 1.59 -3.14 6.89
C GLU A 23 0.76 -2.05 7.58
N SER A 24 1.37 -0.94 8.01
CA SER A 24 0.66 0.18 8.64
C SER A 24 -0.28 0.88 7.67
N ILE A 25 0.14 1.08 6.42
CA ILE A 25 -0.74 1.61 5.37
C ILE A 25 -1.92 0.67 5.15
N HIS A 26 -1.69 -0.64 5.07
CA HIS A 26 -2.79 -1.60 4.91
C HIS A 26 -3.78 -1.52 6.07
N MET A 27 -3.30 -1.55 7.33
CA MET A 27 -4.13 -1.37 8.52
C MET A 27 -4.89 -0.04 8.52
N GLY A 28 -4.26 1.04 8.04
CA GLY A 28 -4.90 2.36 7.93
C GLY A 28 -6.11 2.37 6.98
N PHE A 29 -6.17 1.47 6.00
CA PHE A 29 -7.32 1.35 5.07
C PHE A 29 -8.39 0.34 5.52
N GLU A 30 -8.15 -0.41 6.59
CA GLU A 30 -9.14 -1.32 7.16
C GLU A 30 -10.35 -0.55 7.74
N PRO A 31 -11.50 -1.20 8.01
CA PRO A 31 -12.73 -0.51 8.44
C PRO A 31 -12.58 0.45 9.64
N SER A 32 -11.63 0.18 10.54
CA SER A 32 -11.31 1.02 11.71
C SER A 32 -10.02 1.84 11.57
N GLY A 33 -9.41 1.85 10.37
CA GLY A 33 -8.14 2.51 10.10
C GLY A 33 -8.26 4.02 9.88
N ASP A 34 -7.19 4.74 10.22
CA ASP A 34 -7.12 6.20 10.15
C ASP A 34 -7.05 6.76 8.72
N LEU A 35 -6.49 6.01 7.77
CA LEU A 35 -6.45 6.42 6.36
C LEU A 35 -7.82 6.30 5.71
N ARG A 36 -8.65 5.34 6.14
CA ARG A 36 -10.01 5.17 5.63
C ARG A 36 -10.90 6.35 6.00
N THR A 37 -10.76 6.90 7.21
CA THR A 37 -11.53 8.09 7.63
C THR A 37 -11.14 9.36 6.87
N LYS A 38 -9.92 9.41 6.32
CA LYS A 38 -9.43 10.50 5.47
C LYS A 38 -9.88 10.41 4.00
N LEU A 39 -10.63 9.37 3.62
CA LEU A 39 -11.29 9.25 2.31
C LEU A 39 -12.65 9.96 2.35
N ASP A 40 -12.60 11.29 2.40
CA ASP A 40 -13.75 12.19 2.60
C ASP A 40 -14.54 12.54 1.33
N GLY A 41 -14.12 12.03 0.16
CA GLY A 41 -14.74 12.34 -1.12
C GLY A 41 -14.47 13.74 -1.66
N SER A 42 -13.57 14.53 -1.04
CA SER A 42 -13.24 15.90 -1.47
C SER A 42 -12.71 16.00 -2.90
N ASN A 43 -12.12 14.93 -3.42
CA ASN A 43 -11.68 14.80 -4.80
C ASN A 43 -11.75 13.34 -5.30
N VAL A 44 -11.41 13.11 -6.57
CA VAL A 44 -11.48 11.78 -7.22
C VAL A 44 -10.54 10.73 -6.60
N PHE A 45 -9.48 11.14 -5.90
CA PHE A 45 -8.53 10.27 -5.19
C PHE A 45 -8.91 10.02 -3.73
N ARG A 46 -9.88 10.76 -3.19
CA ARG A 46 -10.38 10.66 -1.80
C ARG A 46 -11.71 9.93 -1.67
N GLN A 47 -12.16 9.26 -2.73
CA GLN A 47 -13.37 8.46 -2.71
C GLN A 47 -13.21 7.26 -1.75
N SER A 48 -14.27 6.92 -1.02
CA SER A 48 -14.27 5.85 0.01
C SER A 48 -13.82 4.48 -0.54
N GLU A 49 -14.17 4.22 -1.80
CA GLU A 49 -13.85 3.01 -2.56
C GLU A 49 -12.35 2.90 -2.88
N ALA A 50 -11.57 3.96 -2.62
CA ALA A 50 -10.12 3.87 -2.72
C ALA A 50 -9.53 2.89 -1.71
N ALA A 51 -10.21 2.64 -0.58
CA ALA A 51 -9.78 1.65 0.41
C ALA A 51 -9.75 0.22 -0.14
N GLU A 52 -10.51 -0.09 -1.21
CA GLU A 52 -10.68 -1.48 -1.68
C GLU A 52 -9.75 -1.88 -2.83
N SER A 53 -9.04 -0.93 -3.44
CA SER A 53 -8.19 -1.16 -4.62
C SER A 53 -6.76 -0.65 -4.41
N ILE A 54 -5.77 -1.50 -4.67
CA ILE A 54 -4.34 -1.16 -4.61
C ILE A 54 -4.03 0.05 -5.48
N ARG A 55 -4.58 0.10 -6.70
CA ARG A 55 -4.36 1.23 -7.62
C ARG A 55 -4.94 2.53 -7.07
N ARG A 56 -6.15 2.48 -6.50
CA ARG A 56 -6.78 3.67 -5.91
C ARG A 56 -6.08 4.13 -4.63
N ARG A 57 -5.70 3.21 -3.74
CA ARG A 57 -4.82 3.49 -2.58
C ARG A 57 -3.55 4.20 -3.03
N SER A 58 -2.90 3.72 -4.10
CA SER A 58 -1.68 4.35 -4.60
C SER A 58 -1.88 5.78 -5.08
N TRP A 59 -3.03 6.11 -5.66
CA TRP A 59 -3.35 7.48 -6.05
C TRP A 59 -3.67 8.35 -4.86
N ALA A 60 -4.45 7.87 -3.89
CA ALA A 60 -4.74 8.60 -2.66
C ALA A 60 -3.45 8.93 -1.89
N ILE A 61 -2.52 7.97 -1.80
CA ILE A 61 -1.19 8.18 -1.20
C ILE A 61 -0.39 9.22 -1.98
N HIS A 62 -0.42 9.18 -3.30
CA HIS A 62 0.25 10.18 -4.15
C HIS A 62 -0.37 11.58 -4.02
N ASP A 63 -1.69 11.66 -3.77
CA ASP A 63 -2.44 12.87 -3.45
C ASP A 63 -2.18 13.37 -2.00
N GLY A 64 -1.28 12.73 -1.26
CA GLY A 64 -0.87 13.17 0.07
C GLY A 64 -1.74 12.63 1.21
N LEU A 65 -2.48 11.53 1.02
CA LEU A 65 -3.32 10.92 2.07
C LEU A 65 -2.55 10.59 3.36
N LEU A 66 -1.28 10.20 3.22
CA LEU A 66 -0.43 9.87 4.36
C LEU A 66 -0.02 11.10 5.18
N GLY A 67 -0.12 12.31 4.62
CA GLY A 67 0.44 13.53 5.22
C GLY A 67 1.96 13.65 5.09
N GLU A 68 2.64 12.60 4.61
CA GLU A 68 4.07 12.56 4.36
C GLU A 68 4.40 11.82 3.04
N PRO A 69 5.58 12.06 2.44
CA PRO A 69 5.99 11.38 1.22
C PRO A 69 6.15 9.86 1.44
N PHE A 70 5.51 9.05 0.58
CA PHE A 70 5.74 7.61 0.54
C PHE A 70 7.17 7.30 0.07
N THR A 71 8.06 7.04 1.02
CA THR A 71 9.51 6.85 0.81
C THR A 71 10.03 5.67 1.65
N ASN A 72 11.34 5.41 1.60
CA ASN A 72 12.01 4.40 2.44
C ASN A 72 11.51 2.96 2.29
N VAL A 73 11.09 2.58 1.08
CA VAL A 73 10.81 1.18 0.72
C VAL A 73 11.91 0.66 -0.19
N THR A 74 12.67 -0.31 0.30
CA THR A 74 13.71 -1.02 -0.46
C THR A 74 13.45 -2.51 -0.39
N MET A 75 13.43 -3.17 -1.55
CA MET A 75 13.08 -4.58 -1.68
C MET A 75 14.19 -5.34 -2.41
N TYR A 76 14.34 -6.63 -2.10
CA TYR A 76 15.29 -7.52 -2.75
C TYR A 76 14.60 -8.82 -3.17
N LYS A 77 15.14 -9.46 -4.21
CA LYS A 77 14.71 -10.80 -4.66
C LYS A 77 15.83 -11.80 -4.46
N ARG A 78 15.54 -12.91 -3.80
CA ARG A 78 16.44 -14.07 -3.77
C ARG A 78 16.16 -14.90 -5.03
N VAL A 79 17.17 -15.05 -5.89
CA VAL A 79 17.02 -15.83 -7.13
C VAL A 79 16.64 -17.27 -6.78
N GLY A 80 15.63 -17.80 -7.49
CA GLY A 80 15.10 -19.16 -7.24
C GLY A 80 14.22 -19.32 -6.01
N LYS A 81 13.99 -18.29 -5.19
CA LYS A 81 13.14 -18.36 -3.99
C LYS A 81 12.10 -17.24 -3.95
N SER A 82 10.82 -17.62 -3.84
CA SER A 82 9.75 -16.66 -3.52
C SER A 82 9.72 -16.35 -2.03
N ALA A 83 9.61 -15.07 -1.67
CA ALA A 83 9.53 -14.64 -0.28
C ALA A 83 8.15 -14.90 0.37
N GLY A 84 7.08 -15.05 -0.42
CA GLY A 84 5.72 -15.28 0.08
C GLY A 84 5.15 -14.14 0.93
N VAL A 85 5.68 -12.91 0.78
CA VAL A 85 5.19 -11.74 1.51
C VAL A 85 3.93 -11.20 0.83
N SER A 86 2.95 -10.78 1.63
CA SER A 86 1.78 -10.04 1.18
C SER A 86 1.36 -9.07 2.30
N THR A 87 1.52 -7.77 2.05
CA THR A 87 1.14 -6.72 3.02
C THR A 87 -0.24 -6.14 2.74
N THR A 88 -0.87 -6.51 1.62
CA THR A 88 -2.21 -6.04 1.23
C THR A 88 -3.16 -7.23 1.06
N LYS A 89 -3.30 -8.05 2.10
CA LYS A 89 -4.22 -9.21 2.05
C LYS A 89 -5.64 -8.75 1.72
N ASP A 90 -6.33 -9.54 0.92
CA ASP A 90 -7.73 -9.35 0.52
C ASP A 90 -8.07 -8.03 -0.19
N CYS A 91 -7.05 -7.21 -0.52
CA CYS A 91 -7.22 -5.98 -1.29
C CYS A 91 -7.19 -6.26 -2.80
N LYS A 92 -8.19 -5.74 -3.52
CA LYS A 92 -8.28 -5.91 -4.98
C LYS A 92 -7.21 -5.08 -5.66
N TRP A 93 -6.89 -5.45 -6.90
CA TRP A 93 -5.96 -4.67 -7.73
C TRP A 93 -6.51 -3.27 -8.02
#